data_AF-A0A917CU36-F1
#
_entry.id   AF-A0A917CU36-F1
#
_cell.length_a   1.000
_cell.length_b   1.000
_cell.length_c   1.000
_cell.angle_alpha   90.00
_cell.angle_beta   90.00
_cell.angle_gamma   90.00
#
_symmetry.space_group_name_H-M   'P 1'
#
loop_
_entity.id
_entity.type
_entity.pdbx_description
1 polymer ?
#
loop_
_entity_poly.entity_id
_entity_poly.type
_entity_poly.pdbx_seq_one_letter_code
_entity_poly.pdbx_strand_id
1 'polypeptide(L)'
;MKKQAADGALLTIDARLEHFLLYELDDDWMPFKPFVGTARRVTPHDSSLDRVAEIIEEFARRGLMTIGGWSTVTRTWEPWTVPLSEAMHRIANGHDGEVGYRNATEDQLGSMEVFRGEITQDGKDLLSTLGSPYEKYGDPWEGDRYLSAEGDFPKWEQ
;
A
#
# COMPACT_ATOMS: atom_id res chain seq x y z
N MET A 1 33.38 19.95 5.40
CA MET A 1 31.96 19.57 5.28
C MET A 1 31.66 19.27 3.82
N LYS A 2 31.51 18.00 3.46
CA LYS A 2 30.93 17.60 2.17
C LYS A 2 29.61 16.88 2.48
N LYS A 3 28.49 17.53 2.19
CA LYS A 3 27.19 16.86 2.08
C LYS A 3 27.29 15.99 0.82
N GLN A 4 27.29 14.68 0.99
CA GLN A 4 27.00 13.76 -0.10
C GLN A 4 25.49 13.81 -0.32
N ALA A 5 25.08 14.17 -1.52
CA ALA A 5 23.73 13.93 -2.01
C ALA A 5 23.52 12.41 -2.00
N ALA A 6 22.46 11.94 -1.34
CA ALA A 6 21.99 10.58 -1.54
C ALA A 6 21.42 10.51 -2.95
N ASP A 7 22.10 9.79 -3.84
CA ASP A 7 21.59 9.48 -5.17
C ASP A 7 20.24 8.76 -5.02
N GLY A 8 19.20 9.39 -5.57
CA GLY A 8 17.84 8.87 -5.61
C GLY A 8 17.71 7.74 -6.62
N ALA A 9 18.15 6.54 -6.24
CA ALA A 9 17.70 5.34 -6.92
C ALA A 9 16.19 5.22 -6.70
N LEU A 10 15.42 5.24 -7.79
CA LEU A 10 13.99 4.92 -7.74
C LEU A 10 13.85 3.52 -7.14
N LEU A 11 13.00 3.41 -6.13
CA LEU A 11 12.65 2.13 -5.55
C LEU A 11 11.96 1.28 -6.60
N THR A 12 12.56 0.13 -6.96
CA THR A 12 11.91 -0.82 -7.86
C THR A 12 10.86 -1.59 -7.09
N ILE A 13 9.61 -1.49 -7.52
CA ILE A 13 8.49 -2.32 -7.04
C ILE A 13 8.30 -3.45 -8.06
N ASP A 14 8.04 -4.67 -7.58
CA ASP A 14 7.63 -5.77 -8.46
C ASP A 14 6.36 -5.37 -9.23
N ALA A 15 6.35 -5.53 -10.55
CA ALA A 15 5.27 -5.07 -11.40
C ALA A 15 3.92 -5.77 -11.12
N ARG A 16 3.94 -7.01 -10.60
CA ARG A 16 2.73 -7.71 -10.14
C ARG A 16 2.20 -7.04 -8.88
N LEU A 17 3.08 -6.77 -7.92
CA LEU A 17 2.72 -6.13 -6.65
C LEU A 17 2.16 -4.73 -6.87
N GLU A 18 2.83 -3.91 -7.68
CA GLU A 18 2.33 -2.58 -8.03
C GLU A 18 0.92 -2.65 -8.64
N HIS A 19 0.70 -3.58 -9.57
CA HIS A 19 -0.58 -3.72 -10.25
C HIS A 19 -1.70 -4.16 -9.30
N PHE A 20 -1.44 -5.12 -8.41
CA PHE A 20 -2.41 -5.51 -7.37
C PHE A 20 -2.70 -4.39 -6.38
N LEU A 21 -1.69 -3.66 -5.91
CA LEU A 21 -1.90 -2.54 -4.99
C LEU A 21 -2.70 -1.39 -5.63
N LEU A 22 -2.45 -1.07 -6.91
CA LEU A 22 -3.27 -0.11 -7.65
C LEU A 22 -4.72 -0.58 -7.76
N TYR A 23 -4.92 -1.87 -8.05
CA TYR A 23 -6.26 -2.46 -8.16
C TYR A 23 -7.02 -2.42 -6.82
N GLU A 24 -6.36 -2.76 -5.71
CA GLU A 24 -6.97 -2.68 -4.37
C GLU A 24 -7.26 -1.24 -3.93
N LEU A 25 -6.36 -0.29 -4.25
CA LEU A 25 -6.56 1.14 -3.95
C LEU A 25 -7.71 1.78 -4.73
N ASP A 26 -8.08 1.23 -5.90
CA ASP A 26 -9.23 1.73 -6.68
C ASP A 26 -10.58 1.24 -6.11
N ASP A 27 -10.58 0.14 -5.36
CA ASP A 27 -11.79 -0.42 -4.74
C ASP A 27 -12.19 0.34 -3.47
N ASP A 28 -11.25 0.62 -2.56
CA ASP A 28 -11.51 1.36 -1.32
C ASP A 28 -10.25 2.05 -0.76
N TRP A 29 -10.42 2.88 0.28
CA TRP A 29 -9.32 3.41 1.06
C TRP A 29 -8.56 2.30 1.78
N MET A 30 -7.26 2.20 1.52
CA MET A 30 -6.46 1.06 1.96
C MET A 30 -5.61 1.38 3.20
N PRO A 31 -5.85 0.76 4.38
CA PRO A 31 -4.94 0.86 5.53
C PRO A 31 -3.67 0.04 5.31
N PHE A 32 -2.71 0.11 6.24
CA PHE A 32 -1.40 -0.57 6.09
C PHE A 32 -1.48 -2.09 5.92
N LYS A 33 -2.41 -2.75 6.62
CA LYS A 33 -2.43 -4.21 6.67
C LYS A 33 -2.70 -4.85 5.31
N PRO A 34 -3.67 -4.38 4.51
CA PRO A 34 -3.82 -4.82 3.13
C PRO A 34 -2.52 -4.72 2.32
N PHE A 35 -1.78 -3.60 2.37
CA PHE A 35 -0.46 -3.51 1.71
C PHE A 35 0.48 -4.63 2.15
N VAL A 36 0.55 -4.92 3.45
CA VAL A 36 1.37 -6.00 4.00
C VAL A 36 0.89 -7.37 3.51
N GLY A 37 -0.42 -7.61 3.50
CA GLY A 37 -1.03 -8.86 3.04
C GLY A 37 -0.71 -9.13 1.57
N THR A 38 -0.91 -8.13 0.72
CA THR A 38 -0.65 -8.21 -0.72
C THR A 38 0.83 -8.38 -1.01
N ALA A 39 1.70 -7.63 -0.32
CA ALA A 39 3.15 -7.81 -0.43
C ALA A 39 3.61 -9.22 0.01
N ARG A 40 3.09 -9.74 1.13
CA ARG A 40 3.41 -11.09 1.61
C ARG A 40 2.95 -12.18 0.64
N ARG A 41 1.85 -11.95 -0.09
CA ARG A 41 1.32 -12.94 -1.05
C ARG A 41 2.05 -12.89 -2.40
N VAL A 42 2.30 -11.68 -2.91
CA VAL A 42 2.85 -11.46 -4.26
C VAL A 42 4.38 -11.50 -4.27
N THR A 43 5.03 -10.95 -3.25
CA THR A 43 6.50 -10.90 -3.12
C THR A 43 6.94 -11.40 -1.75
N PRO A 44 6.74 -12.69 -1.40
CA PRO A 44 6.99 -13.22 -0.05
C PRO A 44 8.44 -13.08 0.44
N HIS A 45 9.39 -12.91 -0.48
CA HIS A 45 10.80 -12.71 -0.17
C HIS A 45 11.18 -11.23 0.09
N ASP A 46 10.28 -10.29 -0.19
CA ASP A 46 10.50 -8.83 -0.12
C ASP A 46 9.28 -8.12 0.49
N SER A 47 8.82 -8.60 1.65
CA SER A 47 7.57 -8.13 2.28
C SER A 47 7.73 -7.79 3.77
N SER A 48 8.88 -7.25 4.16
CA SER A 48 9.07 -6.72 5.52
C SER A 48 8.20 -5.47 5.73
N LEU A 49 7.88 -5.11 6.98
CA LEU A 49 7.05 -3.93 7.25
C LEU A 49 7.72 -2.62 6.77
N ASP A 50 9.04 -2.51 6.96
CA ASP A 50 9.79 -1.35 6.44
C ASP A 50 9.75 -1.32 4.91
N ARG A 51 9.86 -2.48 4.25
CA ARG A 51 9.73 -2.56 2.80
C ARG A 51 8.37 -2.11 2.30
N VAL A 52 7.30 -2.51 3.00
CA VAL A 52 5.93 -2.08 2.70
C VAL A 52 5.78 -0.56 2.90
N ALA A 53 6.38 0.00 3.95
CA ALA A 53 6.40 1.44 4.16
C ALA A 53 7.12 2.18 3.03
N GLU A 54 8.24 1.65 2.53
CA GLU A 54 8.93 2.23 1.37
C GLU A 54 8.07 2.20 0.10
N ILE A 55 7.29 1.13 -0.12
CA ILE A 55 6.35 1.02 -1.24
C ILE A 55 5.24 2.07 -1.13
N ILE A 56 4.68 2.28 0.06
CA ILE A 56 3.68 3.31 0.34
C ILE A 56 4.26 4.71 0.05
N GLU A 57 5.48 4.98 0.53
CA GLU A 57 6.18 6.23 0.26
C GLU A 57 6.39 6.43 -1.26
N GLU A 58 6.74 5.36 -1.98
CA GLU A 58 6.94 5.39 -3.43
C GLU A 58 5.65 5.72 -4.19
N PHE A 59 4.53 5.10 -3.82
CA PHE A 59 3.22 5.38 -4.40
C PHE A 59 2.83 6.86 -4.20
N ALA A 60 3.00 7.37 -2.98
CA ALA A 60 2.71 8.77 -2.68
C ALA A 60 3.66 9.73 -3.42
N ARG A 61 4.96 9.41 -3.46
CA ARG A 61 5.98 10.21 -4.15
C ARG A 61 5.76 10.27 -5.65
N ARG A 62 5.29 9.17 -6.26
CA ARG A 62 4.92 9.10 -7.68
C ARG A 62 3.55 9.71 -7.98
N GLY A 63 2.83 10.17 -6.96
CA GLY A 63 1.51 10.76 -7.11
C GLY A 63 0.43 9.76 -7.47
N LEU A 64 0.63 8.45 -7.24
CA LEU A 64 -0.35 7.40 -7.51
C LEU A 64 -1.38 7.23 -6.38
N MET A 65 -1.05 7.76 -5.20
CA MET A 65 -1.86 7.65 -3.99
C MET A 65 -1.71 8.90 -3.13
N THR A 66 -2.80 9.29 -2.46
CA THR A 66 -2.79 10.31 -1.40
C THR A 66 -2.79 9.63 -0.03
N ILE A 67 -1.94 10.12 0.88
CA ILE A 67 -1.94 9.65 2.28
C ILE A 67 -2.91 10.51 3.09
N GLY A 68 -3.82 9.84 3.79
CA GLY A 68 -4.76 10.47 4.71
C GLY A 68 -5.12 9.54 5.86
N GLY A 69 -6.14 9.93 6.61
CA GLY A 69 -6.63 9.14 7.73
C GLY A 69 -8.06 9.50 8.09
N TRP A 70 -8.66 8.71 8.97
CA TRP A 70 -10.02 8.97 9.44
C TRP A 70 -10.07 10.19 10.36
N SER A 71 -10.88 11.19 10.01
CA SER A 71 -11.09 12.38 10.83
C SER A 71 -12.28 12.18 11.77
N THR A 72 -12.04 12.28 13.08
CA THR A 72 -13.12 12.23 14.08
C THR A 72 -14.02 13.46 14.04
N VAL A 73 -13.51 14.58 13.52
CA VAL A 73 -14.23 15.85 13.42
C VAL A 73 -15.23 15.82 12.26
N THR A 74 -14.78 15.46 11.07
CA THR A 74 -15.64 15.43 9.87
C THR A 74 -16.30 14.08 9.64
N ARG A 75 -15.90 13.06 10.41
CA ARG A 75 -16.43 11.68 10.34
C ARG A 75 -16.30 11.07 8.94
N THR A 76 -15.21 11.40 8.27
CA THR A 76 -14.83 10.86 6.96
C THR A 76 -13.32 10.78 6.88
N TRP A 77 -12.80 10.08 5.88
CA TRP A 77 -11.39 10.16 5.53
C TRP A 77 -11.05 11.56 5.03
N GLU A 78 -9.86 12.04 5.38
CA GLU A 78 -9.30 13.30 4.91
C GLU A 78 -7.84 13.14 4.50
N PRO A 79 -7.41 13.81 3.42
CA PRO A 79 -6.01 13.83 3.03
C PRO A 79 -5.20 14.61 4.07
N TRP A 80 -4.00 14.13 4.39
CA TRP A 80 -3.12 14.85 5.30
C TRP A 80 -2.39 15.97 4.56
N THR A 81 -2.59 17.20 5.01
CA THR A 81 -1.88 18.38 4.47
C THR A 81 -0.54 18.57 5.19
N VAL A 82 0.34 17.58 5.09
CA VAL A 82 1.69 17.58 5.69
C VAL A 82 2.73 17.09 4.69
N PRO A 83 4.03 17.41 4.86
CA PRO A 83 5.08 16.83 4.03
C PRO A 83 5.07 15.30 4.07
N LEU A 84 5.40 14.64 2.95
CA LEU A 84 5.44 13.18 2.86
C LEU A 84 6.28 12.53 3.96
N SER A 85 7.42 13.13 4.32
CA SER A 85 8.27 12.64 5.42
C SER A 85 7.57 12.64 6.77
N GLU A 86 6.69 13.61 7.03
CA GLU A 86 5.89 13.69 8.25
C GLU A 86 4.75 12.66 8.21
N ALA A 87 4.10 12.48 7.05
CA ALA A 87 3.10 11.42 6.87
C ALA A 87 3.72 10.03 7.13
N MET A 88 4.89 9.74 6.56
CA MET A 88 5.59 8.48 6.80
C MET A 88 6.06 8.34 8.25
N HIS A 89 6.46 9.44 8.90
CA HIS A 89 6.79 9.44 10.32
C HIS A 89 5.59 9.03 11.19
N ARG A 90 4.39 9.56 10.91
CA ARG A 90 3.13 9.18 11.56
C ARG A 90 2.81 7.71 11.37
N ILE A 91 2.91 7.21 10.13
CA ILE A 91 2.67 5.80 9.81
C ILE A 91 3.63 4.88 10.59
N ALA A 92 4.90 5.26 10.68
CA ALA A 92 5.92 4.48 11.37
C ALA A 92 5.76 4.46 12.89
N ASN A 93 5.46 5.59 13.51
CA ASN A 93 5.55 5.75 14.96
C ASN A 93 4.19 5.86 15.66
N GLY A 94 3.12 6.14 14.93
CA GLY A 94 1.76 6.36 15.43
C GLY A 94 1.32 7.81 15.30
N HIS A 95 0.00 8.02 15.35
CA HIS A 95 -0.63 9.33 15.26
C HIS A 95 -2.04 9.28 15.87
N ASP A 96 -2.48 10.36 16.51
CA ASP A 96 -3.83 10.51 17.10
C ASP A 96 -4.28 9.36 18.01
N GLY A 97 -3.33 8.80 18.77
CA GLY A 97 -3.58 7.70 19.73
C GLY A 97 -3.46 6.30 19.12
N GLU A 98 -3.29 6.20 17.80
CA GLU A 98 -3.05 4.95 17.09
C GLU A 98 -1.56 4.57 17.10
N VAL A 99 -1.28 3.27 17.20
CA VAL A 99 0.09 2.71 17.23
C VAL A 99 0.63 2.59 15.81
N GLY A 100 1.84 3.11 15.54
CA GLY A 100 2.50 2.95 14.23
C GLY A 100 3.11 1.57 14.01
N TYR A 101 3.40 1.23 12.75
CA TYR A 101 3.77 -0.14 12.37
C TYR A 101 5.04 -0.66 13.06
N ARG A 102 5.97 0.23 13.45
CA ARG A 102 7.22 -0.19 14.12
C ARG A 102 7.02 -0.71 15.54
N ASN A 103 5.92 -0.30 16.17
CA ASN A 103 5.59 -0.66 17.55
C ASN A 103 4.38 -1.59 17.66
N ALA A 104 3.74 -1.92 16.52
CA ALA A 104 2.58 -2.78 16.48
C ALA A 104 2.96 -4.26 16.58
N THR A 105 2.20 -5.04 17.34
CA THR A 105 2.18 -6.50 17.20
C THR A 105 1.45 -6.91 15.91
N GLU A 106 1.61 -8.17 15.47
CA GLU A 106 0.84 -8.68 14.31
C GLU A 106 -0.68 -8.53 14.48
N ASP A 107 -1.19 -8.74 15.69
CA ASP A 107 -2.61 -8.52 15.99
C ASP A 107 -3.00 -7.04 15.88
N GLN A 108 -2.13 -6.12 16.34
CA GLN A 108 -2.37 -4.68 16.27
C GLN A 108 -2.26 -4.12 14.86
N LEU A 109 -1.37 -4.67 14.01
CA LEU A 109 -1.38 -4.37 12.56
C LEU A 109 -2.77 -4.67 11.97
N GLY A 110 -3.44 -5.68 12.51
CA GLY A 110 -4.83 -6.06 12.24
C GLY A 110 -5.84 -4.93 12.23
N SER A 111 -5.72 -4.02 13.17
CA SER A 111 -6.67 -2.95 13.45
C SER A 111 -6.02 -1.57 13.38
N MET A 112 -4.83 -1.47 12.77
CA MET A 112 -4.08 -0.23 12.71
C MET A 112 -4.73 0.72 11.70
N GLU A 113 -5.29 1.81 12.20
CA GLU A 113 -6.01 2.82 11.40
C GLU A 113 -5.26 4.15 11.33
N VAL A 114 -3.94 4.12 11.62
CA VAL A 114 -3.07 5.30 11.58
C VAL A 114 -3.18 6.04 10.26
N PHE A 115 -3.31 5.34 9.13
CA PHE A 115 -3.52 5.94 7.83
C PHE A 115 -4.45 5.08 6.97
N ARG A 116 -5.00 5.70 5.92
CA ARG A 116 -5.54 5.02 4.75
C ARG A 116 -5.08 5.73 3.48
N GLY A 117 -4.62 4.96 2.51
CA GLY A 117 -4.28 5.44 1.17
C GLY A 117 -5.50 5.54 0.28
N GLU A 118 -5.61 6.61 -0.50
CA GLU A 118 -6.61 6.77 -1.55
C GLU A 118 -5.93 6.87 -2.91
N ILE A 119 -6.39 6.10 -3.91
CA ILE A 119 -5.85 6.21 -5.27
C ILE A 119 -6.08 7.63 -5.84
N THR A 120 -5.08 8.18 -6.52
CA THR A 120 -5.23 9.45 -7.23
C THR A 120 -5.76 9.22 -8.66
N GLN A 121 -6.07 10.31 -9.37
CA GLN A 121 -6.40 10.20 -10.79
C GLN A 121 -5.24 9.60 -11.61
N ASP A 122 -3.99 9.97 -11.33
CA ASP A 122 -2.83 9.39 -12.01
C ASP A 122 -2.69 7.89 -11.74
N GLY A 123 -3.02 7.45 -10.52
CA GLY A 123 -3.10 6.03 -10.16
C GLY A 123 -4.18 5.29 -10.96
N LYS A 124 -5.38 5.88 -11.06
CA LYS A 124 -6.49 5.33 -11.86
C LYS A 124 -6.16 5.25 -13.34
N ASP A 125 -5.53 6.30 -13.88
CA ASP A 125 -5.11 6.34 -15.27
C ASP A 125 -4.09 5.24 -15.55
N LEU A 126 -3.08 5.07 -14.68
CA LEU A 126 -2.13 3.95 -14.78
C LEU A 126 -2.85 2.59 -14.71
N LEU A 127 -3.73 2.37 -13.72
CA LEU A 127 -4.48 1.13 -13.60
C LEU A 127 -5.29 0.82 -14.86
N SER A 128 -5.96 1.84 -15.43
CA SER A 128 -6.76 1.68 -16.65
C SER A 128 -5.94 1.19 -17.85
N THR A 129 -4.65 1.58 -17.92
CA THR A 129 -3.74 1.09 -18.97
C THR A 129 -3.26 -0.35 -18.74
N LEU A 130 -3.22 -0.78 -17.47
CA LEU A 130 -2.74 -2.11 -17.09
C LEU A 130 -3.85 -3.17 -17.10
N GLY A 131 -5.10 -2.78 -16.93
CA GLY A 131 -6.27 -3.68 -16.86
C GLY A 131 -6.37 -4.41 -15.52
N SER A 132 -6.99 -5.59 -15.50
CA SER A 132 -7.10 -6.42 -14.29
C SER A 132 -5.82 -7.21 -14.03
N PRO A 133 -5.24 -7.15 -12.80
CA PRO A 133 -4.09 -7.99 -12.45
C PRO A 133 -4.46 -9.48 -12.38
N TYR A 134 -5.72 -9.81 -12.05
CA TYR A 134 -6.19 -11.20 -12.00
C TYR A 134 -6.23 -11.84 -13.39
N GLU A 135 -6.73 -11.11 -14.39
CA GLU A 135 -6.75 -11.59 -15.79
C GLU A 135 -5.34 -11.76 -16.35
N LYS A 136 -4.38 -10.94 -15.88
CA LYS A 136 -3.02 -10.92 -16.39
C LYS A 136 -2.09 -11.93 -15.70
N TYR A 137 -2.19 -12.09 -14.39
CA TYR A 137 -1.25 -12.86 -13.57
C TYR A 137 -1.87 -14.05 -12.85
N GLY A 138 -3.20 -14.17 -12.84
CA GLY A 138 -3.90 -15.15 -12.01
C GLY A 138 -4.26 -14.62 -10.64
N ASP A 139 -4.98 -15.45 -9.88
CA ASP A 139 -5.39 -15.14 -8.51
C ASP A 139 -4.26 -15.49 -7.53
N PRO A 140 -3.55 -14.50 -6.94
CA PRO A 140 -2.49 -14.80 -6.01
C PRO A 140 -3.03 -15.43 -4.73
N TRP A 141 -4.35 -15.38 -4.47
CA TRP A 141 -5.03 -16.05 -3.37
C TRP A 141 -5.57 -17.45 -3.72
N GLU A 142 -5.25 -17.99 -4.90
CA GLU A 142 -5.66 -19.34 -5.32
C GLU A 142 -5.37 -20.36 -4.20
N GLY A 143 -6.42 -21.10 -3.81
CA GLY A 143 -6.38 -22.08 -2.71
C GLY A 143 -6.80 -21.57 -1.33
N ASP A 144 -6.96 -20.25 -1.13
CA ASP A 144 -7.58 -19.69 0.08
C ASP A 144 -9.07 -19.41 -0.18
N ARG A 145 -9.94 -20.26 0.37
CA ARG A 145 -11.40 -20.18 0.13
C ARG A 145 -12.03 -18.83 0.53
N TYR A 146 -11.41 -18.08 1.43
CA TYR A 146 -11.97 -16.82 1.92
C TYR A 146 -11.50 -15.60 1.14
N LEU A 147 -10.43 -15.74 0.36
CA LEU A 147 -9.76 -14.63 -0.33
C LEU A 147 -9.65 -14.85 -1.85
N SER A 148 -9.90 -16.08 -2.33
CA SER A 148 -9.84 -16.38 -3.75
C SER A 148 -10.89 -15.59 -4.54
N ALA A 149 -10.49 -15.02 -5.67
CA ALA A 149 -11.40 -14.34 -6.57
C ALA A 149 -12.28 -15.34 -7.33
N GLU A 150 -13.54 -14.97 -7.58
CA GLU A 150 -14.42 -15.75 -8.45
C GLU A 150 -14.08 -15.45 -9.92
N GLY A 151 -13.71 -16.47 -10.68
CA GLY A 151 -13.44 -16.33 -12.11
C GLY A 151 -12.61 -17.48 -12.69
N ASP A 152 -12.45 -17.49 -14.01
CA ASP A 152 -11.51 -18.36 -14.72
C ASP A 152 -10.25 -17.55 -15.02
N PHE A 153 -9.29 -17.59 -14.09
CA PHE A 153 -8.05 -16.85 -14.18
C PHE A 153 -6.89 -17.78 -14.58
N PRO A 154 -5.81 -17.24 -15.19
CA PRO A 154 -4.56 -17.98 -15.31
C PRO A 154 -4.10 -18.53 -13.95
N LYS A 155 -3.29 -19.59 -13.98
CA LYS A 155 -2.68 -20.09 -12.74
C LYS A 155 -1.73 -19.06 -12.18
N TRP A 156 -1.76 -18.88 -10.85
CA TRP A 156 -0.79 -18.04 -10.17
C TRP A 156 0.59 -18.69 -10.20
N GLU A 157 1.57 -17.99 -10.77
CA GLU A 157 2.98 -18.38 -10.75
C GLU A 157 3.71 -17.50 -9.72
N GLN A 158 4.27 -18.12 -8.67
CA GLN A 158 5.05 -17.43 -7.64
C GLN A 158 6.41 -16.95 -8.17
#